data_AF-A0A967T078-F1
#
_entry.id   AF-A0A967T078-F1
#
_cell.length_a   1.000
_cell.length_b   1.000
_cell.length_c   1.000
_cell.angle_alpha   90.00
_cell.angle_beta   90.00
_cell.angle_gamma   90.00
#
_symmetry.space_group_name_H-M   'P 1'
#
loop_
_entity.id
_entity.type
_entity.pdbx_description
1 polymer ?
#
loop_
_entity_poly.entity_id
_entity_poly.type
_entity_poly.pdbx_seq_one_letter_code
_entity_poly.pdbx_strand_id
1 'polypeptide(L)'
;DPNDKIVLVSIDEKSLSYFNSNGMYWPWPREFYQIVTDYFHQSGAELIVYDILFDTPDFDRRNLSGQMSDKRFIHSLEQSNKAILAFKSTANEDPSADLSINNEPLIEANNIENEPPYREPHLLTSKPLDAFTKAATG
;
A
#
# COMPACT_ATOMS: atom_id res chain seq x y z
N ASP A 1 -6.46 -1.42 27.09
CA ASP A 1 -5.56 -2.41 26.47
C ASP A 1 -5.00 -1.79 25.18
N PRO A 2 -3.73 -1.96 24.78
CA PRO A 2 -3.26 -1.52 23.46
C PRO A 2 -4.16 -1.97 22.30
N ASN A 3 -4.80 -3.14 22.43
CA ASN A 3 -5.74 -3.67 21.44
C ASN A 3 -7.03 -2.83 21.30
N ASP A 4 -7.44 -2.09 22.34
CA ASP A 4 -8.64 -1.24 22.29
C ASP A 4 -8.45 -0.01 21.37
N LYS A 5 -7.19 0.27 20.97
CA LYS A 5 -6.83 1.41 20.11
C LYS A 5 -6.59 1.00 18.65
N ILE A 6 -6.64 -0.29 18.34
CA ILE A 6 -6.32 -0.81 17.01
C ILE A 6 -7.61 -1.30 16.36
N VAL A 7 -7.88 -0.80 15.16
CA VAL A 7 -8.96 -1.29 14.31
C VAL A 7 -8.34 -2.06 13.15
N LEU A 8 -8.68 -3.34 13.03
CA LEU A 8 -8.28 -4.17 11.90
C LEU A 8 -9.39 -4.19 10.84
N VAL A 9 -9.05 -3.78 9.62
CA VAL A 9 -9.93 -3.94 8.46
C VAL A 9 -9.32 -4.97 7.52
N SER A 10 -9.99 -6.11 7.40
CA SER A 10 -9.56 -7.22 6.56
C SER A 10 -10.36 -7.28 5.26
N ILE A 11 -9.69 -7.67 4.18
CA ILE A 11 -10.34 -8.11 2.94
C ILE A 11 -10.51 -9.63 3.03
N ASP A 12 -11.75 -10.10 3.08
CA ASP A 12 -12.10 -11.52 3.13
C ASP A 12 -12.97 -11.94 1.95
N GLU A 13 -13.23 -13.24 1.81
CA GLU A 13 -14.06 -13.78 0.73
C GLU A 13 -15.47 -13.16 0.71
N LYS A 14 -16.03 -12.81 1.87
CA LYS A 14 -17.35 -12.18 1.95
C LYS A 14 -17.33 -10.79 1.33
N SER A 15 -16.32 -9.98 1.62
CA SER A 15 -16.14 -8.65 1.03
C SER A 15 -15.92 -8.75 -0.48
N LEU A 16 -15.07 -9.67 -0.93
CA LEU A 16 -14.81 -9.90 -2.36
C LEU A 16 -16.08 -10.34 -3.09
N SER A 17 -16.81 -11.32 -2.55
CA SER A 17 -18.08 -11.80 -3.12
C SER A 17 -19.14 -10.70 -3.18
N TYR A 18 -19.26 -9.90 -2.12
CA TYR A 18 -20.17 -8.76 -2.08
C TYR A 18 -19.86 -7.75 -3.18
N PHE A 19 -18.62 -7.28 -3.28
CA PHE A 19 -18.23 -6.29 -4.29
C PHE A 19 -18.31 -6.85 -5.71
N ASN A 20 -17.90 -8.10 -5.91
CA ASN A 20 -18.01 -8.79 -7.20
C ASN A 20 -19.48 -8.85 -7.68
N SER A 21 -20.40 -9.21 -6.79
CA SER A 21 -21.86 -9.22 -7.08
C SER A 21 -22.41 -7.83 -7.42
N ASN A 22 -21.70 -6.76 -7.03
CA ASN A 22 -22.02 -5.36 -7.34
C ASN A 22 -21.16 -4.81 -8.50
N GLY A 23 -20.48 -5.66 -9.27
CA GLY A 23 -19.70 -5.27 -10.45
C GLY A 23 -18.34 -4.65 -10.14
N MET A 24 -17.87 -4.77 -8.90
CA MET A 24 -16.56 -4.29 -8.45
C MET A 24 -15.62 -5.48 -8.23
N TYR A 25 -14.67 -5.66 -9.14
CA TYR A 25 -13.76 -6.80 -9.15
C TYR A 25 -12.41 -6.44 -8.50
N TRP A 26 -11.76 -7.46 -7.93
CA TRP A 26 -10.39 -7.34 -7.47
C TRP A 26 -9.40 -7.28 -8.66
N PRO A 27 -8.32 -6.47 -8.58
CA PRO A 27 -8.02 -5.52 -7.52
C PRO A 27 -8.91 -4.28 -7.57
N TRP A 28 -9.32 -3.83 -6.39
CA TRP A 28 -10.18 -2.65 -6.25
C TRP A 28 -9.46 -1.38 -6.72
N PRO A 29 -10.19 -0.40 -7.28
CA PRO A 29 -9.62 0.87 -7.70
C PRO A 29 -9.02 1.61 -6.50
N ARG A 30 -8.02 2.45 -6.77
CA ARG A 30 -7.40 3.31 -5.74
C ARG A 30 -8.38 4.28 -5.08
N GLU A 31 -9.44 4.68 -5.77
CA GLU A 31 -10.58 5.39 -5.18
C GLU A 31 -11.21 4.65 -3.98
N PHE A 32 -11.18 3.32 -3.95
CA PHE A 32 -11.67 2.57 -2.79
C PHE A 32 -10.84 2.86 -1.54
N TYR A 33 -9.51 2.87 -1.69
CA TYR A 33 -8.58 3.16 -0.60
C TYR A 33 -8.59 4.63 -0.21
N GLN A 34 -8.85 5.55 -1.16
CA GLN A 34 -9.15 6.96 -0.88
C GLN A 34 -10.31 7.08 0.11
N ILE A 35 -11.47 6.48 -0.19
CA ILE A 35 -12.67 6.55 0.68
C ILE A 35 -12.36 6.04 2.09
N VAL A 36 -11.59 4.94 2.19
CA VAL A 36 -11.17 4.36 3.47
C VAL A 36 -10.22 5.29 4.22
N THR A 37 -9.21 5.87 3.55
CA THR A 37 -8.27 6.83 4.16
C THR A 37 -9.02 8.05 4.70
N ASP A 38 -9.90 8.64 3.88
CA ASP A 38 -10.68 9.81 4.25
C ASP A 38 -11.55 9.54 5.47
N TYR A 39 -12.22 8.39 5.50
CA TYR A 39 -13.05 7.97 6.63
C TYR A 39 -12.25 7.85 7.92
N PHE A 40 -11.09 7.19 7.90
CA PHE A 40 -10.26 7.05 9.09
C PHE A 40 -9.63 8.36 9.54
N HIS A 41 -9.17 9.19 8.62
CA HIS A 41 -8.66 10.51 8.93
C HIS A 41 -9.73 11.37 9.61
N GLN A 42 -10.95 11.43 9.04
CA GLN A 42 -12.09 12.15 9.61
C GLN A 42 -12.54 11.58 10.97
N SER A 43 -12.35 10.27 11.17
CA SER A 43 -12.64 9.59 12.44
C SER A 43 -11.55 9.80 13.50
N GLY A 44 -10.48 10.54 13.18
CA GLY A 44 -9.43 10.88 14.12
C GLY A 44 -8.38 9.79 14.32
N ALA A 45 -8.23 8.85 13.37
CA ALA A 45 -7.15 7.87 13.42
C ALA A 45 -5.79 8.56 13.59
N GLU A 46 -4.94 8.03 14.46
CA GLU A 46 -3.57 8.55 14.66
C GLU A 46 -2.63 8.07 13.56
N LEU A 47 -2.86 6.85 13.06
CA LEU A 47 -2.08 6.20 12.01
C LEU A 47 -2.99 5.26 11.19
N ILE A 48 -2.72 5.16 9.89
CA ILE A 48 -3.39 4.28 8.92
C ILE A 48 -2.31 3.45 8.25
N VAL A 49 -2.38 2.12 8.36
CA VAL A 49 -1.38 1.21 7.80
C VAL A 49 -2.04 0.33 6.75
N TYR A 50 -1.45 0.28 5.56
CA TYR A 50 -1.91 -0.57 4.47
C TYR A 50 -0.99 -1.78 4.29
N ASP A 51 -1.52 -2.98 4.52
CA ASP A 51 -0.90 -4.25 4.12
C ASP A 51 -1.32 -4.63 2.68
N ILE A 52 -1.05 -3.71 1.75
CA ILE A 52 -1.32 -3.87 0.31
C ILE A 52 -0.17 -3.23 -0.45
N LEU A 53 0.36 -3.93 -1.44
CA LEU A 53 1.39 -3.40 -2.32
C LEU A 53 0.77 -2.50 -3.40
N PHE A 54 1.12 -1.21 -3.36
CA PHE A 54 0.74 -0.22 -4.38
C PHE A 54 1.89 0.06 -5.36
N ASP A 55 2.48 -1.01 -5.88
CA ASP A 55 3.72 -1.01 -6.68
C ASP A 55 3.50 -0.91 -8.19
N THR A 56 2.24 -0.86 -8.61
CA THR A 56 1.82 -0.77 -10.00
C THR A 56 0.73 0.29 -10.15
N PRO A 57 0.65 1.01 -11.28
CA PRO A 57 -0.45 1.92 -11.56
C PRO A 57 -1.81 1.21 -11.54
N ASP A 58 -2.85 1.94 -11.16
CA ASP A 58 -4.21 1.44 -11.37
C ASP A 58 -4.55 1.38 -12.87
N PHE A 59 -5.51 0.54 -13.24
CA PHE A 59 -5.94 0.38 -14.63
C PHE A 59 -7.32 1.00 -14.89
N ASP A 60 -7.56 1.33 -16.16
CA ASP A 60 -8.83 1.91 -16.59
C ASP A 60 -9.99 0.93 -16.44
N ARG A 61 -11.09 1.45 -15.89
CA ARG A 61 -12.38 0.78 -15.77
C ARG A 61 -13.43 1.61 -16.51
N ARG A 62 -14.59 1.00 -16.76
CA ARG A 62 -15.66 1.54 -17.62
C ARG A 62 -15.98 3.03 -17.40
N ASN A 63 -15.97 3.49 -16.15
CA ASN A 63 -16.29 4.87 -15.76
C ASN A 63 -15.21 5.54 -14.89
N LEU A 64 -14.02 4.96 -14.80
CA LEU A 64 -12.94 5.45 -13.94
C LEU A 64 -11.59 5.19 -14.59
N SER A 65 -10.85 6.26 -14.88
CA SER A 65 -9.46 6.11 -15.32
C SER A 65 -8.58 5.68 -14.15
N GLY A 66 -7.67 4.74 -14.39
CA GLY A 66 -6.69 4.29 -13.40
C GLY A 66 -5.83 5.46 -12.89
N GLN A 67 -5.37 6.34 -13.79
CA GLN A 67 -4.61 7.52 -13.39
C GLN A 67 -5.41 8.46 -12.48
N MET A 68 -6.71 8.64 -12.74
CA MET A 68 -7.57 9.48 -11.89
C MET A 68 -7.79 8.83 -10.52
N SER A 69 -7.97 7.52 -10.52
CA SER A 69 -8.08 6.70 -9.31
C SER A 69 -6.85 6.83 -8.42
N ASP A 70 -5.64 6.71 -9.01
CA ASP A 70 -4.37 6.91 -8.31
C ASP A 70 -4.25 8.34 -7.75
N LYS A 71 -4.57 9.37 -8.56
CA LYS A 71 -4.53 10.78 -8.14
C LYS A 71 -5.43 11.06 -6.94
N ARG A 72 -6.63 10.48 -6.91
CA ARG A 72 -7.56 10.62 -5.78
C ARG A 72 -6.96 10.03 -4.51
N PHE A 73 -6.38 8.85 -4.60
CA PHE A 73 -5.76 8.23 -3.44
C PHE A 73 -4.51 8.98 -2.96
N ILE A 74 -3.64 9.45 -3.88
CA ILE A 74 -2.51 10.33 -3.55
C ILE A 74 -2.99 11.54 -2.74
N HIS A 75 -4.05 12.21 -3.19
CA HIS A 75 -4.60 13.37 -2.49
C HIS A 75 -5.02 13.03 -1.05
N SER A 76 -5.71 11.91 -0.83
CA SER A 76 -6.10 11.49 0.52
C SER A 76 -4.92 11.13 1.41
N LEU A 77 -3.88 10.52 0.86
CA LEU A 77 -2.64 10.27 1.60
C LEU A 77 -2.02 11.58 2.07
N GLU A 78 -1.87 12.56 1.16
CA GLU A 78 -1.35 13.91 1.48
C GLU A 78 -2.21 14.63 2.52
N GLN A 79 -3.54 14.60 2.38
CA GLN A 79 -4.45 15.25 3.33
C GLN A 79 -4.42 14.57 4.70
N SER A 80 -4.31 13.24 4.72
CA SER A 80 -4.31 12.51 5.97
C SER A 80 -3.03 12.74 6.77
N ASN A 81 -1.88 12.81 6.09
CA ASN A 81 -0.51 12.84 6.63
C ASN A 81 -0.29 11.83 7.77
N LYS A 82 -0.93 10.66 7.66
CA LYS A 82 -1.00 9.64 8.71
C LYS A 82 -0.99 8.24 8.14
N ALA A 83 -0.58 8.08 6.88
CA ALA A 83 -0.64 6.80 6.19
C ALA A 83 0.77 6.25 5.96
N ILE A 84 0.93 4.94 6.22
CA ILE A 84 2.13 4.16 5.89
C ILE A 84 1.73 3.02 4.95
N LEU A 85 2.55 2.79 3.94
CA LEU A 85 2.31 1.80 2.88
C LEU A 85 3.29 0.64 2.99
N ALA A 86 2.83 -0.57 2.66
CA ALA A 86 3.67 -1.76 2.60
C ALA A 86 4.69 -1.68 1.45
N PHE A 87 5.86 -2.26 1.69
CA PHE A 87 6.87 -2.56 0.69
C PHE A 87 7.35 -4.00 0.88
N LYS A 88 7.99 -4.56 -0.15
CA LYS A 88 8.58 -5.90 -0.14
C LYS A 88 10.06 -5.78 -0.47
N SER A 89 10.92 -6.30 0.41
CA SER A 89 12.37 -6.35 0.20
C SER A 89 12.86 -7.79 0.08
N THR A 90 13.97 -7.98 -0.63
CA THR A 90 14.82 -9.14 -0.41
C THR A 90 16.27 -8.76 -0.17
N ALA A 91 17.07 -9.70 0.33
CA ALA A 91 18.50 -9.52 0.54
C ALA A 91 19.30 -9.50 -0.77
N ASN A 92 18.73 -10.02 -1.86
CA ASN A 92 19.40 -10.02 -3.16
C ASN A 92 19.03 -8.73 -3.89
N GLU A 93 20.03 -8.01 -4.37
CA GLU A 93 19.81 -6.91 -5.30
C GLU A 93 19.18 -7.49 -6.57
N ASP A 94 17.98 -7.02 -6.91
CA ASP A 94 17.37 -7.31 -8.20
C ASP A 94 18.09 -6.46 -9.25
N PRO A 95 18.90 -7.02 -10.16
CA PRO A 95 19.63 -6.22 -11.14
C PRO A 95 18.73 -5.52 -12.15
N SER A 96 17.44 -5.90 -12.21
CA SER A 96 16.43 -5.32 -13.09
C SER A 96 15.61 -4.20 -12.44
N ALA A 97 15.70 -4.07 -11.12
CA ALA A 97 15.14 -2.95 -10.38
C ALA A 97 16.30 -2.05 -9.92
N ASP A 98 16.28 -0.76 -10.28
CA ASP A 98 17.18 0.26 -9.71
C ASP A 98 16.89 0.52 -8.20
N LEU A 99 16.36 -0.48 -7.49
CA LEU A 99 15.83 -0.42 -6.14
C LEU A 99 16.60 -1.40 -5.26
N SER A 100 17.76 -0.98 -4.77
CA SER A 100 18.37 -1.57 -3.59
C SER A 100 17.74 -0.90 -2.37
N ILE A 101 17.01 -1.66 -1.55
CA ILE A 101 16.42 -1.13 -0.30
C ILE A 101 17.47 -0.58 0.65
N ASN A 102 18.71 -1.02 0.52
CA ASN A 102 19.86 -0.49 1.25
C ASN A 102 20.20 0.97 0.87
N ASN A 103 19.64 1.49 -0.23
CA ASN A 103 19.88 2.84 -0.73
C ASN A 103 18.62 3.73 -0.68
N GLU A 104 17.51 3.27 -0.11
CA GLU A 104 16.28 4.07 0.01
C GLU A 104 16.36 5.00 1.24
N PRO A 105 16.43 6.33 1.05
CA PRO A 105 16.66 7.28 2.15
C PRO A 105 15.48 7.39 3.13
N LEU A 106 14.32 6.81 2.78
CA LEU A 106 13.10 6.82 3.59
C LEU A 106 12.96 5.60 4.51
N ILE A 107 13.83 4.59 4.36
CA ILE A 107 13.82 3.39 5.20
C ILE A 107 15.08 3.46 6.08
N GLU A 108 14.91 3.51 7.40
CA GLU A 108 16.05 3.35 8.30
C GLU A 108 16.70 1.99 8.02
N ALA A 109 17.99 2.00 7.65
CA ALA A 109 18.77 0.80 7.41
C ALA A 109 18.87 0.00 8.72
N ASN A 110 18.06 -1.03 8.85
CA ASN A 110 18.10 -1.95 9.97
C ASN A 110 19.01 -3.13 9.61
N ASN A 111 19.96 -3.46 10.51
CA ASN A 111 20.77 -4.65 10.36
C ASN A 111 19.88 -5.88 10.58
N ILE A 112 19.59 -6.61 9.50
CA ILE A 112 18.89 -7.89 9.57
C ILE A 112 19.93 -8.94 10.01
N GLU A 113 19.99 -9.26 11.30
CA GLU A 113 21.01 -10.16 11.88
C GLU A 113 20.93 -11.61 11.37
N ASN A 114 19.75 -12.04 10.90
CA ASN A 114 19.48 -13.42 10.51
C ASN A 114 19.28 -13.55 8.99
N GLU A 115 19.79 -14.64 8.45
CA GLU A 115 19.51 -15.05 7.08
C GLU A 115 17.99 -15.24 6.88
N PRO A 116 17.41 -14.74 5.77
CA PRO A 116 15.98 -14.90 5.51
C PRO A 116 15.65 -16.40 5.37
N PRO A 117 14.50 -16.87 5.93
CA PRO A 117 14.10 -18.27 5.84
C PRO A 117 13.83 -18.74 4.40
N TYR A 118 13.62 -17.80 3.47
CA TYR A 118 13.44 -18.03 2.04
C TYR A 118 14.57 -17.37 1.25
N ARG A 119 15.27 -18.16 0.43
CA ARG A 119 16.40 -17.73 -0.41
C ARG A 119 16.04 -17.73 -1.90
N GLU A 120 14.77 -17.59 -2.23
CA GLU A 120 14.32 -17.68 -3.61
C GLU A 120 14.60 -16.36 -4.36
N PRO A 121 15.43 -16.37 -5.42
CA PRO A 121 15.87 -15.16 -6.12
C PRO A 121 14.77 -14.47 -6.95
N HIS A 122 13.58 -15.06 -7.03
CA HIS A 122 12.45 -14.50 -7.81
C HIS A 122 11.53 -13.59 -6.98
N LEU A 123 11.86 -13.36 -5.72
CA LEU A 123 11.19 -12.35 -4.91
C LEU A 123 11.80 -10.98 -5.26
N LEU A 124 11.17 -10.28 -6.22
CA LEU A 124 11.59 -8.95 -6.64
C LEU A 124 11.33 -7.94 -5.52
N THR A 125 12.30 -7.07 -5.23
CA THR A 125 12.08 -5.90 -4.37
C THR A 125 11.00 -5.02 -5.01
N SER A 126 10.01 -4.62 -4.22
CA SER A 126 8.87 -3.83 -4.69
C SER A 126 8.51 -2.78 -3.66
N LYS A 127 8.39 -1.53 -4.13
CA LYS A 127 7.96 -0.39 -3.32
C LYS A 127 6.71 0.24 -3.92
N PRO A 128 5.92 1.01 -3.14
CA PRO A 128 4.85 1.81 -3.71
C PRO A 128 5.38 2.74 -4.80
N LEU A 129 4.54 3.07 -5.78
CA LEU A 129 4.90 4.05 -6.80
C LEU A 129 5.42 5.34 -6.13
N ASP A 130 6.41 5.99 -6.74
CA ASP A 130 7.08 7.16 -6.14
C ASP A 130 6.10 8.27 -5.71
N ALA A 131 4.99 8.45 -6.44
CA ALA A 131 3.96 9.42 -6.08
C ALA A 131 3.24 9.05 -4.78
N PHE A 132 2.97 7.77 -4.55
CA PHE A 132 2.40 7.28 -3.29
C PHE A 132 3.41 7.39 -2.15
N THR A 133 4.66 7.01 -2.37
CA THR A 133 5.74 7.11 -1.38
C THR A 133 5.95 8.55 -0.90
N LYS A 134 5.86 9.52 -1.81
CA LYS A 134 5.97 10.96 -1.46
C LYS A 134 4.76 11.49 -0.68
N ALA A 135 3.58 10.90 -0.88
CA ALA A 135 2.33 11.34 -0.27
C ALA A 135 2.07 10.69 1.10
N ALA A 136 2.53 9.45 1.30
CA ALA A 136 2.33 8.68 2.51
C ALA A 136 3.49 8.88 3.50
N THR A 137 3.53 10.06 4.13
CA THR A 137 4.59 10.47 5.07
C THR A 137 4.21 10.31 6.55
N GLY A 138 3.30 9.36 6.85
CA GLY A 138 2.81 9.10 8.20
C GLY A 138 3.86 8.66 9.21
#